data_AF-I4FUT0-F1
#
_entry.id   AF-I4FUT0-F1
#
_cell.length_a   1.000
_cell.length_b   1.000
_cell.length_c   1.000
_cell.angle_alpha   90.00
_cell.angle_beta   90.00
_cell.angle_gamma   90.00
#
_symmetry.space_group_name_H-M   'P 1'
#
loop_
_entity.id
_entity.type
_entity.pdbx_description
1 polymer ?
#
loop_
_entity_poly.entity_id
_entity_poly.type
_entity_poly.pdbx_seq_one_letter_code
_entity_poly.pdbx_strand_id
1 'polypeptide(L)'
;MKPKLRQGKGLSLGRFQSRPLAFFTLVLLCILTFTLAPSSPLMATSKSETKIDFVSPVWVAQNLNDPKLKILDVRINPLEYITGHLPKAVNIADNNFRGPNGFLPVQYWQEDKIGSLFAAAGITNGDRVLVYSDGRDVLGATMVAYLLERSGFRDVAVLDGGFKGYKGSEQKVTKEFPKYQPGSFTVRDNPSIRVNLAEVEKLIGKPDVVFIDPRPEELFQGKQDIWLRNGHRKFWV
;
A
#
# COMPACT_ATOMS: atom_id res chain seq x y z
N MET A 1 53.56 83.15 51.26
CA MET A 1 53.03 81.77 51.18
C MET A 1 52.64 81.45 49.74
N LYS A 2 53.27 80.44 49.15
CA LYS A 2 52.82 79.65 47.97
C LYS A 2 51.62 78.76 48.38
N PRO A 3 50.83 78.13 47.46
CA PRO A 3 51.10 77.82 46.05
C PRO A 3 50.07 78.39 45.05
N LYS A 4 50.44 78.93 43.89
CA LYS A 4 50.92 78.32 42.63
C LYS A 4 49.93 77.35 41.94
N LEU A 5 49.24 77.94 40.95
CA LEU A 5 48.65 77.40 39.72
C LEU A 5 49.14 76.02 39.24
N ARG A 6 48.19 75.20 38.77
CA ARG A 6 48.36 74.42 37.54
C ARG A 6 47.05 74.43 36.73
N GLN A 7 47.11 75.06 35.57
CA GLN A 7 46.15 74.91 34.49
C GLN A 7 46.25 73.49 33.89
N GLY A 8 45.13 72.96 33.42
CA GLY A 8 45.07 71.68 32.73
C GLY A 8 43.76 71.47 31.98
N LYS A 9 43.63 72.18 30.85
CA LYS A 9 42.88 71.82 29.64
C LYS A 9 41.36 71.63 29.74
N GLY A 10 40.65 72.63 29.21
CA GLY A 10 39.24 72.56 28.89
C GLY A 10 38.96 71.53 27.80
N LEU A 11 37.91 70.74 28.03
CA LEU A 11 37.24 69.97 26.99
C LEU A 11 36.13 70.86 26.40
N SER A 12 36.33 71.25 25.15
CA SER A 12 35.36 71.98 24.33
C SER A 12 34.12 71.10 24.08
N LEU A 13 32.94 71.59 24.47
CA LEU A 13 31.65 71.06 24.01
C LEU A 13 31.50 71.38 22.51
N GLY A 14 31.82 70.41 21.67
CA GLY A 14 31.50 70.42 20.25
C GLY A 14 30.00 70.25 20.04
N ARG A 15 29.40 71.22 19.34
CA ARG A 15 27.99 71.30 18.98
C ARG A 15 27.51 70.09 18.17
N PHE A 16 26.28 69.71 18.49
CA PHE A 16 25.30 68.96 17.72
C PHE A 16 25.38 69.23 16.21
N GLN A 17 25.71 68.21 15.42
CA GLN A 17 25.30 68.11 14.01
C GLN A 17 24.57 66.78 13.84
N SER A 18 23.25 66.86 13.71
CA SER A 18 22.38 65.76 13.34
C SER A 18 22.64 65.35 11.89
N ARG A 19 23.11 64.13 11.67
CA ARG A 19 22.94 63.44 10.38
C ARG A 19 21.88 62.36 10.59
N PRO A 20 20.69 62.48 9.97
CA PRO A 20 19.68 61.44 10.01
C PRO A 20 19.96 60.40 8.92
N LEU A 21 19.36 59.22 9.09
CA LEU A 21 19.25 58.11 8.14
C LEU A 21 20.46 57.18 7.97
N ALA A 22 20.10 55.90 7.81
CA ALA A 22 20.88 54.78 7.28
C ALA A 22 21.62 53.85 8.25
N PHE A 23 21.06 53.54 9.43
CA PHE A 23 21.49 52.32 10.16
C PHE A 23 20.37 51.46 10.76
N PHE A 24 19.10 51.83 10.60
CA PHE A 24 17.95 51.08 11.14
C PHE A 24 17.14 50.30 10.09
N THR A 25 17.68 50.10 8.89
CA THR A 25 16.99 49.38 7.80
C THR A 25 17.72 48.12 7.32
N LEU A 26 18.75 47.63 8.03
CA LEU A 26 19.52 46.45 7.61
C LEU A 26 19.52 45.26 8.60
N VAL A 27 18.67 45.27 9.63
CA VAL A 27 18.49 44.10 10.54
C VAL A 27 17.06 43.54 10.48
N LEU A 28 16.10 44.26 9.90
CA LEU A 28 14.71 43.80 9.74
C LEU A 28 14.44 43.11 8.38
N LEU A 29 15.46 42.90 7.55
CA LEU A 29 15.35 42.23 6.24
C LEU A 29 16.16 40.93 6.16
N CYS A 30 16.55 40.34 7.29
CA CYS A 30 17.23 39.03 7.32
C CYS A 30 16.45 37.96 8.12
N ILE A 31 15.26 38.27 8.63
CA ILE A 31 14.41 37.29 9.36
C ILE A 31 13.24 36.80 8.49
N LEU A 32 13.05 37.35 7.28
CA LEU A 32 11.94 37.00 6.39
C LEU A 32 12.36 36.22 5.14
N THR A 33 13.35 35.35 5.26
CA THR A 33 13.58 34.26 4.30
C THR A 33 13.80 32.94 5.06
N PHE A 34 12.94 32.66 6.04
CA PHE A 34 12.65 31.26 6.32
C PHE A 34 11.79 30.79 5.16
N THR A 35 12.48 30.41 4.07
CA THR A 35 11.85 29.74 2.94
C THR A 35 11.05 28.60 3.52
N LEU A 36 9.73 28.71 3.41
CA LEU A 36 8.82 27.60 3.54
C LEU A 36 9.29 26.61 2.46
N ALA A 37 10.23 25.74 2.80
CA ALA A 37 10.51 24.60 1.96
C ALA A 37 9.15 23.91 1.85
N PRO A 38 8.57 23.78 0.64
CA PRO A 38 7.40 22.94 0.51
C PRO A 38 7.85 21.60 1.07
N SER A 39 7.24 21.19 2.19
CA SER A 39 7.32 19.82 2.65
C SER A 39 6.78 19.04 1.48
N SER A 40 7.71 18.56 0.64
CA SER A 40 7.37 17.66 -0.44
C SER A 40 6.58 16.57 0.27
N PRO A 41 5.32 16.31 -0.11
CA PRO A 41 4.58 15.24 0.53
C PRO A 41 5.51 14.04 0.46
N LEU A 42 5.72 13.38 1.61
CA LEU A 42 6.41 12.11 1.62
C LEU A 42 5.46 11.16 0.90
N MET A 43 5.49 11.22 -0.43
CA MET A 43 4.88 10.24 -1.30
C MET A 43 5.49 8.94 -0.83
N ALA A 44 4.69 8.12 -0.17
CA ALA A 44 5.02 6.74 0.09
C ALA A 44 5.12 6.08 -1.29
N THR A 45 6.26 6.24 -1.96
CA THR A 45 6.54 5.51 -3.18
C THR A 45 6.77 4.08 -2.72
N SER A 46 5.72 3.26 -2.78
CA SER A 46 5.88 1.82 -2.83
C SER A 46 6.80 1.54 -4.02
N LYS A 47 8.07 1.22 -3.74
CA LYS A 47 9.00 0.70 -4.75
C LYS A 47 8.81 -0.80 -4.88
N SER A 48 7.57 -1.23 -5.05
CA SER A 48 7.30 -2.60 -5.40
C SER A 48 7.82 -2.86 -6.82
N GLU A 49 8.68 -3.87 -6.97
CA GLU A 49 9.10 -4.34 -8.30
C GLU A 49 8.03 -5.21 -8.97
N THR A 50 6.93 -5.50 -8.25
CA THR A 50 5.86 -6.33 -8.75
C THR A 50 5.01 -5.56 -9.76
N LYS A 51 4.82 -6.18 -10.92
CA LYS A 51 3.84 -5.76 -11.91
C LYS A 51 2.53 -6.49 -11.64
N ILE A 52 1.46 -5.73 -11.38
CA ILE A 52 0.09 -6.26 -11.28
C ILE A 52 -0.70 -5.72 -12.48
N ASP A 53 -0.99 -6.59 -13.44
CA ASP A 53 -1.80 -6.25 -14.63
C ASP A 53 -3.27 -6.65 -14.39
N PHE A 54 -4.22 -5.81 -14.81
CA PHE A 54 -5.62 -6.24 -14.99
C PHE A 54 -5.81 -6.71 -16.43
N VAL A 55 -6.22 -7.96 -16.62
CA VAL A 55 -6.30 -8.59 -17.94
C VAL A 55 -7.74 -8.97 -18.29
N SER A 56 -8.07 -8.84 -19.57
CA SER A 56 -9.40 -9.19 -20.08
C SER A 56 -9.59 -10.69 -20.25
N PRO A 57 -10.84 -11.19 -20.31
CA PRO A 57 -11.11 -12.58 -20.65
C PRO A 57 -10.48 -13.06 -21.96
N VAL A 58 -10.45 -12.19 -22.97
CA VAL A 58 -9.84 -12.48 -24.29
C VAL A 58 -8.34 -12.69 -24.15
N TRP A 59 -7.66 -11.86 -23.35
CA TRP A 59 -6.24 -12.02 -23.07
C TRP A 59 -5.95 -13.38 -22.44
N VAL A 60 -6.77 -13.82 -21.48
CA VAL A 60 -6.60 -15.14 -20.85
C VAL A 60 -6.67 -16.24 -21.90
N ALA A 61 -7.70 -16.25 -22.73
CA ALA A 61 -7.88 -17.26 -23.76
C ALA A 61 -6.69 -17.32 -24.74
N GLN A 62 -6.14 -16.16 -25.12
CA GLN A 62 -4.97 -16.04 -26.00
C GLN A 62 -3.67 -16.56 -25.35
N ASN A 63 -3.56 -16.48 -24.02
CA ASN A 63 -2.36 -16.85 -23.27
C ASN A 63 -2.47 -18.21 -22.56
N LEU A 64 -3.59 -18.93 -22.70
CA LEU A 64 -3.82 -20.23 -22.05
C LEU A 64 -2.72 -21.26 -22.31
N ASN A 65 -2.01 -21.16 -23.43
CA ASN A 65 -0.97 -22.11 -23.81
C ASN A 65 0.44 -21.75 -23.32
N ASP A 66 0.62 -20.60 -22.66
CA ASP A 66 1.89 -20.25 -22.03
C ASP A 66 2.17 -21.23 -20.86
N PRO A 67 3.29 -21.99 -20.88
CA PRO A 67 3.64 -22.89 -19.79
C PRO A 67 3.95 -22.20 -18.46
N LYS A 68 4.31 -20.91 -18.49
CA LYS A 68 4.59 -20.08 -17.31
C LYS A 68 3.34 -19.47 -16.69
N LEU A 69 2.21 -19.46 -17.41
CA LEU A 69 0.96 -18.94 -16.86
C LEU A 69 0.35 -19.96 -15.89
N LYS A 70 0.29 -19.59 -14.61
CA LYS A 70 -0.48 -20.30 -13.58
C LYS A 70 -1.76 -19.53 -13.29
N ILE A 71 -2.88 -20.23 -13.24
CA ILE A 71 -4.18 -19.61 -13.03
C ILE A 71 -4.71 -20.09 -11.68
N LEU A 72 -4.96 -19.16 -10.77
CA LEU A 72 -5.57 -19.42 -9.47
C LEU A 72 -7.03 -18.97 -9.49
N ASP A 73 -7.91 -19.93 -9.19
CA ASP A 73 -9.31 -19.66 -8.82
C ASP A 73 -9.39 -19.53 -7.30
N VAL A 74 -9.73 -18.35 -6.79
CA VAL A 74 -9.77 -18.09 -5.35
C VAL A 74 -11.18 -18.01 -4.79
N ARG A 75 -12.20 -18.47 -5.53
CA ARG A 75 -13.58 -18.55 -5.03
C ARG A 75 -13.65 -19.46 -3.81
N ILE A 76 -14.42 -19.03 -2.81
CA ILE A 76 -14.53 -19.69 -1.51
C ILE A 76 -15.31 -21.00 -1.59
N ASN A 77 -16.39 -21.03 -2.38
CA ASN A 77 -17.25 -22.19 -2.49
C ASN A 77 -16.70 -23.17 -3.54
N PRO A 78 -16.18 -24.35 -3.15
CA PRO A 78 -15.59 -25.30 -4.10
C PRO A 78 -16.60 -25.81 -5.13
N LEU A 79 -17.90 -25.80 -4.83
CA LEU A 79 -18.92 -26.19 -5.81
C LEU A 79 -18.97 -25.25 -7.01
N GLU A 80 -18.64 -23.96 -6.84
CA GLU A 80 -18.57 -23.00 -7.93
C GLU A 80 -17.42 -23.32 -8.90
N TYR A 81 -16.29 -23.81 -8.38
CA TYR A 81 -15.19 -24.31 -9.19
C TYR A 81 -15.56 -25.62 -9.90
N ILE A 82 -16.13 -26.59 -9.19
CA ILE A 82 -16.50 -27.91 -9.74
C ILE A 82 -17.53 -27.78 -10.87
N THR A 83 -18.47 -26.83 -10.74
CA THR A 83 -19.51 -26.61 -11.76
C THR A 83 -19.01 -25.86 -13.00
N GLY A 84 -17.86 -25.18 -12.89
CA GLY A 84 -17.14 -24.60 -14.03
C GLY A 84 -16.04 -23.64 -13.61
N HIS A 85 -14.92 -23.68 -14.31
CA HIS A 85 -13.75 -22.84 -14.07
C HIS A 85 -13.00 -22.52 -15.38
N LEU A 86 -12.02 -21.62 -15.29
CA LEU A 86 -11.12 -21.35 -16.41
C LEU A 86 -10.27 -22.60 -16.70
N PRO A 87 -9.98 -22.93 -17.98
CA PRO A 87 -9.05 -23.99 -18.33
C PRO A 87 -7.70 -23.80 -17.63
N LYS A 88 -7.13 -24.90 -17.10
CA LYS A 88 -5.86 -24.93 -16.34
C LYS A 88 -5.88 -24.23 -14.97
N ALA A 89 -7.01 -23.69 -14.52
CA ALA A 89 -7.09 -23.07 -13.20
C ALA A 89 -6.99 -24.10 -12.07
N VAL A 90 -6.26 -23.76 -11.01
CA VAL A 90 -6.21 -24.50 -9.76
C VAL A 90 -7.00 -23.71 -8.71
N ASN A 91 -7.93 -24.37 -8.03
CA ASN A 91 -8.66 -23.72 -6.94
C ASN A 91 -7.86 -23.72 -5.64
N ILE A 92 -7.69 -22.53 -5.08
CA ILE A 92 -7.22 -22.30 -3.73
C ILE A 92 -8.03 -21.14 -3.15
N ALA A 93 -9.09 -21.46 -2.42
CA ALA A 93 -9.96 -20.48 -1.81
C ALA A 93 -9.16 -19.44 -1.00
N ASP A 94 -9.52 -18.16 -1.14
CA ASP A 94 -8.79 -17.03 -0.55
C ASP A 94 -8.66 -17.12 0.99
N ASN A 95 -9.67 -17.70 1.65
CA ASN A 95 -9.71 -17.92 3.08
C ASN A 95 -8.59 -18.85 3.58
N ASN A 96 -8.02 -19.70 2.73
CA ASN A 96 -6.90 -20.59 3.10
C ASN A 96 -5.64 -19.80 3.50
N PHE A 97 -5.49 -18.56 3.02
CA PHE A 97 -4.34 -17.71 3.32
C PHE A 97 -4.46 -16.97 4.67
N ARG A 98 -5.58 -17.14 5.38
CA ARG A 98 -5.87 -16.42 6.62
C ARG A 98 -6.31 -17.38 7.73
N GLY A 99 -6.13 -16.95 8.98
CA GLY A 99 -6.66 -17.64 10.15
C GLY A 99 -6.30 -16.94 11.46
N PRO A 100 -6.47 -17.60 12.62
CA PRO A 100 -6.19 -16.99 13.91
C PRO A 100 -4.68 -16.73 14.11
N ASN A 101 -4.35 -15.58 14.70
CA ASN A 101 -3.03 -15.28 15.21
C ASN A 101 -3.15 -14.54 16.56
N GLY A 102 -2.86 -15.24 17.65
CA GLY A 102 -3.11 -14.75 19.00
C GLY A 102 -4.61 -14.51 19.24
N PHE A 103 -4.96 -13.28 19.63
CA PHE A 103 -6.36 -12.88 19.86
C PHE A 103 -7.07 -12.33 18.62
N LEU A 104 -6.37 -12.18 17.49
CA LEU A 104 -6.92 -11.60 16.26
C LEU A 104 -7.35 -12.71 15.29
N PRO A 105 -8.60 -12.69 14.79
CA PRO A 105 -9.03 -13.61 13.74
C PRO A 105 -8.63 -13.09 12.35
N VAL A 106 -8.72 -13.96 11.33
CA VAL A 106 -8.59 -13.59 9.89
C VAL A 106 -7.25 -12.89 9.55
N GLN A 107 -6.18 -13.26 10.24
CA GLN A 107 -4.83 -12.75 10.00
C GLN A 107 -4.14 -13.57 8.92
N TYR A 108 -3.31 -12.94 8.08
CA TYR A 108 -2.48 -13.67 7.14
C TYR A 108 -1.55 -14.63 7.89
N TRP A 109 -1.36 -15.83 7.32
CA TRP A 109 -0.39 -16.77 7.85
C TRP A 109 1.05 -16.25 7.74
N GLN A 110 1.95 -16.85 8.52
CA GLN A 110 3.39 -16.60 8.41
C GLN A 110 3.93 -17.08 7.07
N GLU A 111 5.09 -16.53 6.70
CA GLU A 111 5.74 -16.68 5.39
C GLU A 111 5.85 -18.15 4.95
N ASP A 112 6.31 -19.05 5.82
CA ASP A 112 6.45 -20.48 5.50
C ASP A 112 5.13 -21.13 5.08
N LYS A 113 4.02 -20.76 5.74
CA LYS A 113 2.69 -21.28 5.42
C LYS A 113 2.15 -20.65 4.14
N ILE A 114 2.37 -19.36 3.92
CA ILE A 114 1.99 -18.69 2.66
C ILE A 114 2.76 -19.30 1.47
N GLY A 115 4.06 -19.50 1.61
CA GLY A 115 4.89 -20.11 0.57
C GLY A 115 4.47 -21.54 0.26
N SER A 116 4.21 -22.36 1.29
CA SER A 116 3.74 -23.73 1.08
C SER A 116 2.35 -23.81 0.44
N LEU A 117 1.44 -22.88 0.74
CA LEU A 117 0.13 -22.79 0.06
C LEU A 117 0.28 -22.48 -1.44
N PHE A 118 1.10 -21.49 -1.81
CA PHE A 118 1.34 -21.18 -3.22
C PHE A 118 2.07 -22.32 -3.95
N ALA A 119 3.07 -22.93 -3.32
CA ALA A 119 3.75 -24.10 -3.88
C ALA A 119 2.79 -25.27 -4.07
N ALA A 120 1.91 -25.57 -3.11
CA ALA A 120 0.90 -26.61 -3.21
C ALA A 120 -0.14 -26.34 -4.33
N ALA A 121 -0.36 -25.08 -4.69
CA ALA A 121 -1.16 -24.68 -5.84
C ALA A 121 -0.40 -24.72 -7.18
N GLY A 122 0.86 -25.19 -7.18
CA GLY A 122 1.68 -25.37 -8.38
C GLY A 122 2.48 -24.13 -8.82
N ILE A 123 2.59 -23.11 -7.96
CA ILE A 123 3.30 -21.86 -8.29
C ILE A 123 4.79 -21.97 -7.97
N THR A 124 5.60 -21.49 -8.90
CA THR A 124 7.04 -21.27 -8.75
C THR A 124 7.38 -19.80 -8.90
N ASN A 125 8.39 -19.28 -8.20
CA ASN A 125 8.75 -17.83 -8.21
C ASN A 125 9.00 -17.21 -9.61
N GLY A 126 9.26 -18.01 -10.64
CA GLY A 126 9.50 -17.56 -12.03
C GLY A 126 8.28 -17.64 -12.95
N ASP A 127 7.13 -18.05 -12.43
CA ASP A 127 5.87 -18.10 -13.16
C ASP A 127 5.24 -16.71 -13.31
N ARG A 128 4.21 -16.62 -14.16
CA ARG A 128 3.23 -15.53 -14.15
C ARG A 128 1.94 -16.06 -13.53
N VAL A 129 1.40 -15.37 -12.53
CA VAL A 129 0.21 -15.84 -11.81
C VAL A 129 -0.99 -14.96 -12.14
N LEU A 130 -1.99 -15.54 -12.81
CA LEU A 130 -3.31 -14.95 -12.99
C LEU A 130 -4.22 -15.37 -11.83
N VAL A 131 -4.83 -14.43 -11.15
CA VAL A 131 -5.77 -14.66 -10.04
C VAL A 131 -7.17 -14.20 -10.45
N TYR A 132 -8.20 -14.99 -10.12
CA TYR A 132 -9.58 -14.58 -10.29
C TYR A 132 -10.51 -15.12 -9.19
N SER A 133 -11.62 -14.40 -8.97
CA SER A 133 -12.78 -14.84 -8.17
C SER A 133 -14.06 -14.74 -9.03
N ASP A 134 -15.27 -14.78 -8.45
CA ASP A 134 -16.54 -14.77 -9.20
C ASP A 134 -16.76 -13.47 -10.01
N GLY A 135 -16.20 -12.35 -9.57
CA GLY A 135 -16.33 -11.02 -10.22
C GLY A 135 -17.20 -10.02 -9.46
N ARG A 136 -18.09 -10.51 -8.57
CA ARG A 136 -18.73 -9.66 -7.53
C ARG A 136 -17.86 -9.51 -6.28
N ASP A 137 -17.05 -10.53 -6.02
CA ASP A 137 -16.05 -10.52 -4.96
C ASP A 137 -14.69 -10.18 -5.57
N VAL A 138 -14.40 -8.87 -5.65
CA VAL A 138 -13.09 -8.36 -6.07
C VAL A 138 -12.06 -8.54 -4.95
N LEU A 139 -12.51 -8.61 -3.70
CA LEU A 139 -11.64 -8.66 -2.52
C LEU A 139 -10.77 -9.92 -2.53
N GLY A 140 -11.35 -11.11 -2.75
CA GLY A 140 -10.58 -12.35 -2.74
C GLY A 140 -9.42 -12.35 -3.75
N ALA A 141 -9.70 -11.95 -5.00
CA ALA A 141 -8.68 -11.95 -6.07
C ALA A 141 -7.58 -10.90 -5.82
N THR A 142 -7.96 -9.68 -5.47
CA THR A 142 -7.01 -8.59 -5.18
C THR A 142 -6.19 -8.85 -3.91
N MET A 143 -6.78 -9.50 -2.90
CA MET A 143 -6.08 -9.89 -1.67
C MET A 143 -5.01 -10.94 -1.94
N VAL A 144 -5.31 -11.97 -2.75
CA VAL A 144 -4.30 -12.97 -3.12
C VAL A 144 -3.22 -12.36 -4.04
N ALA A 145 -3.58 -11.44 -4.94
CA ALA A 145 -2.61 -10.66 -5.70
C ALA A 145 -1.67 -9.82 -4.80
N TYR A 146 -2.23 -9.15 -3.79
CA TYR A 146 -1.46 -8.44 -2.77
C TYR A 146 -0.55 -9.38 -1.97
N LEU A 147 -1.00 -10.60 -1.63
CA LEU A 147 -0.14 -11.58 -0.96
C LEU A 147 1.02 -12.07 -1.83
N LEU A 148 0.80 -12.22 -3.14
CA LEU A 148 1.88 -12.51 -4.09
C LEU A 148 2.89 -11.37 -4.13
N GLU A 149 2.42 -10.12 -4.25
CA GLU A 149 3.27 -8.93 -4.19
C GLU A 149 4.04 -8.82 -2.86
N ARG A 150 3.35 -9.01 -1.73
CA ARG A 150 3.94 -9.02 -0.39
C ARG A 150 5.00 -10.10 -0.26
N SER A 151 4.84 -11.21 -0.95
CA SER A 151 5.79 -12.33 -0.97
C SER A 151 6.92 -12.14 -1.97
N GLY A 152 7.03 -10.96 -2.61
CA GLY A 152 8.08 -10.61 -3.55
C GLY A 152 7.91 -11.22 -4.94
N PHE A 153 6.70 -11.66 -5.29
CA PHE A 153 6.38 -12.17 -6.62
C PHE A 153 6.32 -11.03 -7.64
N ARG A 154 6.83 -11.23 -8.87
CA ARG A 154 7.06 -10.11 -9.80
C ARG A 154 6.00 -9.93 -10.89
N ASP A 155 5.38 -11.01 -11.37
CA ASP A 155 4.45 -10.97 -12.50
C ASP A 155 3.08 -11.54 -12.10
N VAL A 156 2.17 -10.64 -11.72
CA VAL A 156 0.82 -10.97 -11.29
C VAL A 156 -0.17 -10.37 -12.28
N ALA A 157 -1.23 -11.12 -12.57
CA ALA A 157 -2.38 -10.64 -13.31
C ALA A 157 -3.66 -10.88 -12.49
N VAL A 158 -4.62 -9.98 -12.60
CA VAL A 158 -5.97 -10.14 -12.06
C VAL A 158 -6.96 -10.13 -13.23
N LEU A 159 -7.85 -11.12 -13.27
CA LEU A 159 -8.88 -11.20 -14.30
C LEU A 159 -9.95 -10.13 -14.08
N ASP A 160 -10.04 -9.18 -15.00
CA ASP A 160 -11.08 -8.17 -15.00
C ASP A 160 -12.46 -8.81 -15.26
N GLY A 161 -13.45 -8.43 -14.44
CA GLY A 161 -14.79 -9.02 -14.42
C GLY A 161 -14.89 -10.42 -13.79
N GLY A 162 -13.78 -11.04 -13.37
CA GLY A 162 -13.75 -12.37 -12.74
C GLY A 162 -14.37 -13.49 -13.60
N PHE A 163 -14.75 -14.59 -12.94
CA PHE A 163 -15.35 -15.75 -13.61
C PHE A 163 -16.67 -15.41 -14.32
N LYS A 164 -17.52 -14.57 -13.72
CA LYS A 164 -18.78 -14.12 -14.32
C LYS A 164 -18.54 -13.34 -15.61
N GLY A 165 -17.57 -12.41 -15.62
CA GLY A 165 -17.17 -11.66 -16.81
C GLY A 165 -16.58 -12.58 -17.88
N TYR A 166 -15.71 -13.51 -17.50
CA TYR A 166 -15.13 -14.48 -18.42
C TYR A 166 -16.17 -15.37 -19.08
N LYS A 167 -17.09 -15.93 -18.29
CA LYS A 167 -18.21 -16.74 -18.80
C LYS A 167 -19.14 -15.91 -19.70
N GLY A 168 -19.40 -14.64 -19.35
CA GLY A 168 -20.22 -13.72 -20.13
C GLY A 168 -19.58 -13.29 -21.46
N SER A 169 -18.26 -13.39 -21.59
CA SER A 169 -17.51 -13.12 -22.82
C SER A 169 -17.37 -14.31 -23.76
N GLU A 170 -18.19 -15.36 -23.55
CA GLU A 170 -18.27 -16.58 -24.37
C GLU A 170 -16.94 -17.36 -24.50
N GLN A 171 -15.99 -17.11 -23.59
CA GLN A 171 -14.74 -17.86 -23.54
C GLN A 171 -14.95 -19.28 -23.00
N LYS A 172 -14.11 -20.21 -23.43
CA LYS A 172 -14.19 -21.61 -23.03
C LYS A 172 -14.02 -21.75 -21.51
N VAL A 173 -15.01 -22.32 -20.85
CA VAL A 173 -14.93 -22.84 -19.47
C VAL A 173 -14.78 -24.36 -19.48
N THR A 174 -14.29 -24.93 -18.40
CA THR A 174 -14.13 -26.39 -18.25
C THR A 174 -14.60 -26.88 -16.89
N LYS A 175 -14.81 -28.20 -16.80
CA LYS A 175 -14.96 -28.95 -15.55
C LYS A 175 -13.78 -29.93 -15.34
N GLU A 176 -12.86 -30.00 -16.29
CA GLU A 176 -11.68 -30.85 -16.22
C GLU A 176 -10.65 -30.22 -15.28
N PHE A 177 -10.31 -30.94 -14.21
CA PHE A 177 -9.28 -30.50 -13.28
C PHE A 177 -7.88 -30.64 -13.88
N PRO A 178 -7.01 -29.62 -13.77
CA PRO A 178 -5.66 -29.71 -14.29
C PRO A 178 -4.85 -30.75 -13.52
N LYS A 179 -3.97 -31.44 -14.24
CA LYS A 179 -2.86 -32.17 -13.63
C LYS A 179 -1.67 -31.23 -13.53
N TYR A 180 -1.14 -31.05 -12.33
CA TYR A 180 0.04 -30.23 -12.06
C TYR A 180 0.85 -30.86 -10.94
N GLN A 181 2.10 -30.41 -10.80
CA GLN A 181 2.97 -30.79 -9.67
C GLN A 181 3.07 -29.60 -8.71
N PRO A 182 3.29 -29.84 -7.41
CA PRO A 182 3.66 -28.77 -6.50
C PRO A 182 4.85 -27.98 -7.05
N GLY A 183 4.77 -26.65 -6.95
CA GLY A 183 5.82 -25.75 -7.38
C GLY A 183 6.90 -25.55 -6.32
N SER A 184 7.77 -24.57 -6.56
CA SER A 184 8.79 -24.13 -5.59
C SER A 184 8.67 -22.63 -5.35
N PHE A 185 8.10 -22.28 -4.19
CA PHE A 185 7.82 -20.90 -3.83
C PHE A 185 8.56 -20.52 -2.55
N THR A 186 9.53 -19.62 -2.68
CA THR A 186 10.21 -18.96 -1.56
C THR A 186 9.65 -17.56 -1.39
N VAL A 187 9.16 -17.27 -0.18
CA VAL A 187 8.69 -15.93 0.18
C VAL A 187 9.88 -14.98 0.31
N ARG A 188 9.74 -13.78 -0.25
CA ARG A 188 10.62 -12.64 -0.04
C ARG A 188 9.75 -11.48 0.45
N ASP A 189 9.62 -11.30 1.77
CA ASP A 189 8.73 -10.28 2.32
C ASP A 189 9.09 -8.89 1.77
N ASN A 190 8.06 -8.21 1.27
CA ASN A 190 8.13 -6.84 0.79
C ASN A 190 7.45 -5.92 1.83
N PRO A 191 8.21 -5.33 2.76
CA PRO A 191 7.62 -4.45 3.78
C PRO A 191 7.15 -3.10 3.20
N SER A 192 7.56 -2.72 1.98
CA SER A 192 7.28 -1.40 1.41
C SER A 192 5.81 -1.17 1.00
N ILE A 193 5.02 -2.23 0.93
CA ILE A 193 3.60 -2.19 0.52
C ILE A 193 2.64 -2.30 1.71
N ARG A 194 3.15 -2.30 2.94
CA ARG A 194 2.36 -2.45 4.16
C ARG A 194 2.85 -1.54 5.26
N VAL A 195 1.95 -1.16 6.14
CA VAL A 195 2.26 -0.39 7.35
C VAL A 195 1.75 -1.15 8.57
N ASN A 196 2.54 -1.14 9.64
CA ASN A 196 2.13 -1.70 10.92
C ASN A 196 1.43 -0.65 11.79
N LEU A 197 0.83 -1.09 12.88
CA LEU A 197 0.06 -0.20 13.77
C LEU A 197 0.90 0.96 14.33
N ALA A 198 2.13 0.68 14.79
CA ALA A 198 3.01 1.70 15.36
C ALA A 198 3.48 2.72 14.30
N GLU A 199 3.55 2.33 13.03
CA GLU A 199 3.79 3.25 11.91
C GLU A 199 2.56 4.10 11.63
N VAL A 200 1.37 3.49 11.57
CA VAL A 200 0.09 4.20 11.38
C VAL A 200 -0.08 5.29 12.44
N GLU A 201 0.18 4.99 13.72
CA GLU A 201 0.06 5.95 14.83
C GLU A 201 0.92 7.21 14.63
N LYS A 202 2.10 7.08 14.03
CA LYS A 202 3.01 8.22 13.75
C LYS A 202 2.55 9.07 12.56
N LEU A 203 1.75 8.49 11.67
CA LEU A 203 1.27 9.11 10.43
C LEU A 203 -0.07 9.85 10.62
N ILE A 204 -0.79 9.59 11.72
CA ILE A 204 -2.07 10.25 12.01
C ILE A 204 -1.89 11.77 12.09
N GLY A 205 -2.75 12.51 11.38
CA GLY A 205 -2.78 13.97 11.38
C GLY A 205 -1.68 14.63 10.55
N LYS A 206 -0.84 13.87 9.85
CA LYS A 206 0.14 14.41 8.90
C LYS A 206 -0.58 14.94 7.66
N PRO A 207 -0.28 16.17 7.20
CA PRO A 207 -1.02 16.82 6.12
C PRO A 207 -0.80 16.15 4.74
N ASP A 208 0.28 15.38 4.61
CA ASP A 208 0.67 14.66 3.39
C ASP A 208 0.26 13.18 3.40
N VAL A 209 -0.52 12.73 4.40
CA VAL A 209 -1.00 11.36 4.51
C VAL A 209 -2.52 11.33 4.48
N VAL A 210 -3.07 10.48 3.62
CA VAL A 210 -4.50 10.19 3.55
C VAL A 210 -4.72 8.72 3.91
N PHE A 211 -5.60 8.47 4.88
CA PHE A 211 -6.05 7.12 5.20
C PHE A 211 -7.39 6.87 4.54
N ILE A 212 -7.47 5.85 3.68
CA ILE A 212 -8.70 5.48 2.99
C ILE A 212 -9.26 4.21 3.62
N ASP A 213 -10.52 4.24 4.06
CA ASP A 213 -11.23 3.08 4.56
C ASP A 213 -12.21 2.54 3.49
N PRO A 214 -11.92 1.41 2.83
CA PRO A 214 -12.76 0.90 1.73
C PRO A 214 -14.00 0.15 2.23
N ARG A 215 -14.27 0.12 3.54
CA ARG A 215 -15.46 -0.57 4.08
C ARG A 215 -16.75 0.14 3.64
N PRO A 216 -17.88 -0.59 3.52
CA PRO A 216 -19.19 0.00 3.35
C PRO A 216 -19.46 1.15 4.33
N GLU A 217 -20.17 2.18 3.86
CA GLU A 217 -20.43 3.41 4.63
C GLU A 217 -21.02 3.11 6.02
N GLU A 218 -21.94 2.16 6.12
CA GLU A 218 -22.57 1.81 7.40
C GLU A 218 -21.57 1.28 8.44
N LEU A 219 -20.55 0.54 7.99
CA LEU A 219 -19.47 0.04 8.84
C LEU A 219 -18.51 1.16 9.22
N PHE A 220 -18.17 2.03 8.26
CA PHE A 220 -17.35 3.20 8.50
C PHE A 220 -17.98 4.17 9.51
N GLN A 221 -19.28 4.42 9.39
CA GLN A 221 -20.05 5.28 10.29
C GLN A 221 -20.38 4.60 11.63
N GLY A 222 -20.13 3.30 11.76
CA GLY A 222 -20.39 2.54 12.99
C GLY A 222 -21.86 2.26 13.25
N LYS A 223 -22.69 2.24 12.20
CA LYS A 223 -24.13 1.95 12.27
C LYS A 223 -24.42 0.45 12.43
N GLN A 224 -23.49 -0.40 12.01
CA GLN A 224 -23.58 -1.85 12.22
C GLN A 224 -22.79 -2.28 13.46
N ASP A 225 -23.39 -3.13 14.29
CA ASP A 225 -22.79 -3.63 15.52
C ASP A 225 -22.14 -5.00 15.31
N ILE A 226 -20.97 -5.00 14.67
CA ILE A 226 -20.23 -6.24 14.36
C ILE A 226 -18.81 -6.28 14.97
N TRP A 227 -18.32 -5.14 15.47
CA TRP A 227 -16.98 -5.01 16.04
C TRP A 227 -17.06 -4.57 17.50
N LEU A 228 -16.03 -4.92 18.29
CA LEU A 228 -15.91 -4.47 19.70
C LEU A 228 -16.00 -2.93 19.82
N ARG A 229 -15.52 -2.22 18.81
CA ARG A 229 -15.73 -0.79 18.62
C ARG A 229 -16.09 -0.53 17.17
N ASN A 230 -17.33 -0.10 16.94
CA ASN A 230 -17.82 0.25 15.61
C ASN A 230 -17.32 1.65 15.17
N GLY A 231 -17.37 1.91 13.88
CA GLY A 231 -16.92 3.16 13.27
C GLY A 231 -15.51 3.06 12.68
N HIS A 232 -14.84 4.21 12.56
CA HIS A 232 -13.50 4.36 12.00
C HIS A 232 -12.57 5.10 12.98
N ARG A 233 -11.27 5.08 12.70
CA ARG A 233 -10.33 5.95 13.43
C ARG A 233 -10.45 7.38 12.92
N LYS A 234 -10.31 8.36 13.82
CA LYS A 234 -10.23 9.78 13.45
C LYS A 234 -9.16 9.98 12.36
N PHE A 235 -9.42 10.88 11.41
CA PHE A 235 -8.55 11.21 10.25
C PHE A 235 -8.55 10.22 9.07
N TRP A 236 -9.44 9.23 9.08
CA TRP A 236 -9.69 8.35 7.94
C TRP A 236 -10.82 8.92 7.08
N VAL A 237 -10.71 8.79 5.76
CA VAL A 237 -11.69 9.21 4.76
C VAL A 237 -12.27 8.02 4.01
#